data_AF-A0A3D3PE86-F1
#
_entry.id   AF-A0A3D3PE86-F1
#
_cell.length_a   1.000
_cell.length_b   1.000
_cell.length_c   1.000
_cell.angle_alpha   90.00
_cell.angle_beta   90.00
_cell.angle_gamma   90.00
#
_symmetry.space_group_name_H-M   'P 1'
#
loop_
_entity.id
_entity.type
_entity.pdbx_description
1 polymer ?
#
loop_
_entity_poly.entity_id
_entity_poly.type
_entity_poly.pdbx_seq_one_letter_code
_entity_poly.pdbx_strand_id
1 'polypeptide(L)' 'GMHNIVERPVAINGQVVIRPIMYVALSYDHRVIDGRESVGFLVRVKQFLEDPARLLLGV' A
#
# COMPACT_ATOMS: atom_id res chain seq x y z
N GLY A 1 -0.51 11.10 -0.13
CA GLY A 1 0.48 11.47 0.89
C GLY A 1 1.20 10.24 1.39
N MET A 2 2.53 10.33 1.52
CA MET A 2 3.37 9.33 2.18
C MET A 2 3.69 9.82 3.60
N HIS A 3 3.56 8.95 4.58
CA HIS A 3 3.93 9.23 5.96
C HIS A 3 5.33 8.69 6.27
N ASN A 4 5.79 8.88 7.49
CA ASN A 4 7.05 8.31 7.95
C ASN A 4 7.02 6.76 7.95
N ILE A 5 8.21 6.19 7.78
CA ILE A 5 8.46 4.75 7.97
C ILE A 5 8.78 4.55 9.46
N VAL A 6 8.04 3.65 10.11
CA VAL A 6 8.19 3.35 11.54
C VAL A 6 8.17 1.85 11.80
N GLU A 7 8.99 1.38 12.74
CA GLU A 7 9.01 -0.04 13.14
C GLU A 7 7.72 -0.41 13.87
N ARG A 8 7.02 -1.43 13.38
CA ARG A 8 5.74 -1.88 13.93
C ARG A 8 5.62 -3.40 13.97
N PRO A 9 4.98 -3.96 15.00
CA PRO A 9 4.62 -5.38 15.02
C PRO A 9 3.51 -5.64 14.00
N VAL A 10 3.73 -6.63 13.13
CA VAL A 10 2.77 -7.10 12.12
C VAL A 10 2.69 -8.63 12.13
N ALA A 11 1.52 -9.17 11.77
CA ALA A 11 1.33 -10.60 11.62
C ALA A 11 1.74 -11.07 10.22
N ILE A 12 2.72 -11.97 10.13
CA ILE A 12 3.13 -12.63 8.88
C ILE A 12 3.17 -14.13 9.14
N ASN A 13 2.43 -14.90 8.34
CA ASN A 13 2.35 -16.38 8.45
C ASN A 13 2.02 -16.86 9.89
N GLY A 14 1.13 -16.15 10.58
CA GLY A 14 0.70 -16.49 11.95
C GLY A 14 1.68 -16.09 13.06
N GLN A 15 2.79 -15.41 12.74
CA GLN A 15 3.76 -14.94 13.72
C GLN A 15 3.79 -13.41 13.78
N VAL A 16 4.04 -12.85 14.98
CA VAL A 16 4.26 -11.41 15.14
C VAL A 16 5.73 -11.11 14.86
N VAL A 17 5.99 -10.28 13.84
CA VAL A 17 7.33 -9.83 13.46
C VAL A 17 7.37 -8.30 13.39
N ILE A 18 8.49 -7.70 13.75
CA ILE A 18 8.70 -6.26 13.61
C ILE A 18 9.09 -5.95 12.16
N ARG A 19 8.44 -4.96 11.54
CA ARG A 19 8.74 -4.50 10.18
C ARG A 19 8.70 -2.97 10.09
N PRO A 20 9.47 -2.37 9.16
CA PRO A 20 9.30 -0.98 8.78
C PRO A 20 7.98 -0.81 8.02
N ILE A 21 7.04 -0.07 8.60
CA ILE A 21 5.70 0.16 8.04
C ILE A 21 5.51 1.64 7.74
N MET A 22 4.88 1.94 6.61
CA MET A 22 4.51 3.28 6.19
C MET A 22 3.02 3.35 5.89
N TYR A 23 2.36 4.43 6.33
CA TYR A 23 1.00 4.73 5.91
C TYR A 23 0.99 5.56 4.63
N VAL A 24 0.17 5.12 3.68
CA VAL A 24 -0.13 5.87 2.46
C VAL A 24 -1.59 6.32 2.50
N ALA A 25 -1.82 7.56 2.09
CA ALA A 25 -3.15 8.15 2.00
C ALA A 25 -3.39 8.68 0.59
N LEU A 26 -4.58 8.47 0.06
CA LEU A 26 -5.02 9.02 -1.22
C LEU A 26 -6.25 9.89 -0.98
N SER A 27 -6.10 11.20 -1.16
CA SER A 27 -7.23 12.11 -1.30
C SER A 27 -7.60 12.16 -2.78
N TYR A 28 -8.88 12.00 -3.08
CA TYR A 28 -9.40 11.98 -4.44
C TYR A 28 -10.72 12.74 -4.53
N ASP A 29 -11.05 13.22 -5.72
CA ASP A 29 -12.30 13.91 -5.99
C ASP A 29 -13.40 12.89 -6.26
N HIS A 30 -14.28 12.69 -5.26
CA HIS A 30 -15.41 11.77 -5.32
C HIS A 30 -16.45 12.10 -6.40
N ARG A 31 -16.41 13.31 -6.97
CA ARG A 31 -17.30 13.67 -8.09
C ARG A 31 -16.87 13.02 -9.39
N VAL A 32 -15.59 12.62 -9.48
CA VAL A 32 -14.96 12.10 -10.70
C VAL A 32 -14.54 10.64 -10.53
N ILE A 33 -14.00 10.28 -9.36
CA ILE A 33 -13.42 8.96 -9.09
C ILE A 33 -14.26 8.25 -8.03
N ASP A 34 -14.68 7.02 -8.34
CA ASP A 34 -15.39 6.17 -7.38
C ASP A 34 -14.44 5.57 -6.33
N GLY A 35 -14.98 5.26 -5.15
CA GLY A 35 -14.21 4.66 -4.06
C GLY A 35 -13.57 3.33 -4.43
N ARG A 36 -14.21 2.53 -5.30
CA ARG A 36 -13.63 1.27 -5.79
C ARG A 36 -12.34 1.51 -6.57
N GLU A 37 -12.33 2.49 -7.44
CA GLU A 37 -11.16 2.83 -8.28
C GLU A 37 -10.02 3.39 -7.42
N SER A 38 -10.34 4.30 -6.50
CA SER A 38 -9.34 4.88 -5.58
C SER A 38 -8.70 3.83 -4.67
N VAL A 39 -9.51 2.91 -4.12
CA VAL A 39 -8.99 1.81 -3.30
C VAL A 39 -8.14 0.87 -4.15
N GLY A 40 -8.60 0.51 -5.35
CA GLY A 40 -7.85 -0.35 -6.26
C GLY A 40 -6.50 0.24 -6.63
N PHE A 41 -6.45 1.54 -6.95
CA PHE A 41 -5.21 2.26 -7.21
C PHE A 41 -4.26 2.19 -6.02
N LEU A 42 -4.74 2.50 -4.81
CA LEU A 42 -3.88 2.52 -3.62
C LEU A 42 -3.35 1.11 -3.26
N VAL A 43 -4.16 0.06 -3.46
CA VAL A 43 -3.74 -1.34 -3.29
C VAL A 43 -2.66 -1.71 -4.31
N ARG A 44 -2.78 -1.28 -5.57
CA ARG A 44 -1.79 -1.52 -6.62
C ARG A 44 -0.45 -0.85 -6.29
N VAL A 45 -0.49 0.41 -5.86
CA VAL A 45 0.70 1.15 -5.40
C VAL A 45 1.36 0.43 -4.22
N LYS A 46 0.57 -0.02 -3.23
CA LYS A 46 1.08 -0.83 -2.10
C LYS A 46 1.82 -2.08 -2.61
N GLN A 47 1.21 -2.85 -3.51
CA GLN A 47 1.79 -4.10 -4.01
C GLN A 47 3.11 -3.87 -4.76
N PHE A 48 3.20 -2.81 -5.57
CA PHE A 48 4.44 -2.47 -6.27
C PHE A 48 5.56 -1.99 -5.34
N LEU A 49 5.22 -1.32 -4.23
CA LEU A 49 6.21 -0.92 -3.23
C LEU A 49 6.68 -2.11 -2.38
N GLU A 50 5.80 -3.05 -2.06
CA GLU A 50 6.12 -4.26 -1.28
C GLU A 50 6.88 -5.32 -2.11
N ASP A 51 6.63 -5.37 -3.43
CA ASP A 51 7.24 -6.30 -4.37
C ASP A 51 7.53 -5.60 -5.72
N PRO A 52 8.69 -4.93 -5.85
CA PRO A 52 9.04 -4.18 -7.06
C PRO A 52 9.16 -5.01 -8.34
N ALA A 53 9.35 -6.34 -8.23
CA ALA A 53 9.47 -7.22 -9.40
C ALA A 53 8.17 -7.22 -10.24
N ARG A 54 7.03 -6.95 -9.60
CA ARG A 54 5.73 -6.77 -10.26
C ARG A 54 5.70 -5.66 -11.29
N LEU A 55 6.47 -4.59 -11.08
CA LEU A 55 6.61 -3.50 -12.06
C LEU A 55 7.30 -3.99 -13.34
N LEU A 56 8.29 -4.87 -13.21
CA LEU A 56 9.03 -5.42 -14.35
C LEU A 56 8.20 -6.44 -15.13
N LEU A 57 7.39 -7.21 -14.42
CA LEU A 57 6.55 -8.27 -15.00
C LEU A 57 5.19 -7.76 -15.51
N GLY A 58 4.84 -6.50 -15.23
CA GLY A 58 3.57 -5.90 -15.65
C GLY A 58 2.33 -6.50 -14.97
N VAL A 59 2.52 -7.21 -13.85
CA VAL A 59 1.47 -7.95 -13.11
C VAL A 59 1.21 -7.36 -11.74
#